data_AF-A0A1G6VC71-F1
#
_entry.id   AF-A0A1G6VC71-F1
#
_cell.length_a   1.000
_cell.length_b   1.000
_cell.length_c   1.000
_cell.angle_alpha   90.00
_cell.angle_beta   90.00
_cell.angle_gamma   90.00
#
_symmetry.space_group_name_H-M   'P 1'
#
loop_
_entity.id
_entity.type
_entity.pdbx_description
1 polymer ?
#
loop_
_entity_poly.entity_id
_entity_poly.type
_entity_poly.pdbx_seq_one_letter_code
_entity_poly.pdbx_strand_id
1 'polypeptide(L)'
;MSQDALNKRADRRQFVAKLLAAVPDAMVVTGLGSASYDVFAAGDRDKNYYLWGAMGGATSLGLGLALAQSDKPVVVITGDGEQLMGIGSLGSIAVKQPKNLTIVVLDNGHFGETGMQRSHSSLGADLVAIAKGFGIADAYSTSSIDLVDEIAQGINARRGLAFVQVFIEADEPPRALPPRDGPFIKNRFRAALGLKPF
;
A
#
# COMPACT_ATOMS: atom_id res chain seq x y z
N MET A 1 6.38 28.75 -4.08
CA MET A 1 6.86 27.49 -4.69
C MET A 1 6.41 27.50 -6.14
N SER A 2 7.30 27.26 -7.10
CA SER A 2 6.96 27.28 -8.53
C SER A 2 6.04 26.10 -8.89
N GLN A 3 5.22 26.28 -9.92
CA GLN A 3 4.25 25.27 -10.39
C GLN A 3 4.93 23.97 -10.87
N ASP A 4 6.22 24.01 -11.21
CA ASP A 4 7.04 22.84 -11.56
C ASP A 4 7.35 21.93 -10.36
N ALA A 5 7.46 22.46 -9.15
CA ALA A 5 7.67 21.64 -7.95
C ALA A 5 6.42 20.82 -7.57
N LEU A 6 5.23 21.27 -8.01
CA LEU A 6 3.95 20.57 -7.84
C LEU A 6 3.73 19.46 -8.88
N ASN A 7 4.53 19.40 -9.95
CA ASN A 7 4.40 18.43 -11.05
C ASN A 7 5.39 17.26 -10.96
N LYS A 8 6.36 17.28 -10.04
CA LYS A 8 7.33 16.19 -9.91
C LYS A 8 6.69 15.02 -9.17
N ARG A 9 6.42 13.94 -9.89
CA ARG A 9 5.92 12.66 -9.38
C ARG A 9 7.10 11.77 -8.94
N ALA A 10 6.86 10.88 -7.99
CA ALA A 10 7.88 9.95 -7.51
C ALA A 10 8.08 8.78 -8.50
N ASP A 11 9.31 8.31 -8.63
CA ASP A 11 9.58 6.98 -9.18
C ASP A 11 9.02 5.94 -8.22
N ARG A 12 8.06 5.13 -8.71
CA ARG A 12 7.35 4.17 -7.84
C ARG A 12 8.24 3.04 -7.35
N ARG A 13 9.19 2.56 -8.18
CA ARG A 13 10.09 1.45 -7.83
C ARG A 13 11.10 1.90 -6.80
N GLN A 14 11.66 3.08 -6.98
CA GLN A 14 12.58 3.70 -6.05
C GLN A 14 11.89 3.98 -4.71
N PHE A 15 10.68 4.53 -4.73
CA PHE A 15 9.89 4.78 -3.52
C PHE A 15 9.63 3.48 -2.74
N VAL A 16 9.08 2.45 -3.41
CA VAL A 16 8.76 1.16 -2.77
C VAL A 16 10.02 0.48 -2.25
N ALA A 17 11.11 0.45 -3.03
CA ALA A 17 12.38 -0.16 -2.60
C ALA A 17 12.96 0.54 -1.37
N LYS A 18 13.00 1.88 -1.36
CA LYS A 18 13.50 2.65 -0.21
C LYS A 18 12.63 2.40 1.03
N LEU A 19 11.29 2.40 0.87
CA LEU A 19 10.36 2.17 1.97
C LEU A 19 10.57 0.78 2.58
N LEU A 20 10.58 -0.27 1.75
CA LEU A 20 10.70 -1.65 2.24
C LEU A 20 12.06 -1.92 2.89
N ALA A 21 13.14 -1.32 2.38
CA ALA A 21 14.45 -1.39 3.03
C ALA A 21 14.45 -0.77 4.44
N ALA A 22 13.65 0.29 4.65
CA ALA A 22 13.53 0.99 5.93
C ALA A 22 12.54 0.34 6.92
N VAL A 23 11.70 -0.60 6.48
CA VAL A 23 10.72 -1.31 7.34
C VAL A 23 10.86 -2.84 7.26
N PRO A 24 12.05 -3.41 7.52
CA PRO A 24 12.34 -4.84 7.27
C PRO A 24 11.42 -5.79 8.05
N ASP A 25 10.92 -5.36 9.21
CA ASP A 25 10.06 -6.17 10.08
C ASP A 25 8.58 -6.11 9.75
N ALA A 26 8.14 -5.12 8.97
CA ALA A 26 6.73 -4.91 8.65
C ALA A 26 6.14 -6.08 7.87
N MET A 27 4.89 -6.43 8.12
CA MET A 27 4.14 -7.32 7.26
C MET A 27 3.53 -6.50 6.12
N VAL A 28 3.79 -6.89 4.88
CA VAL A 28 3.32 -6.13 3.71
C VAL A 28 2.19 -6.88 3.03
N VAL A 29 1.10 -6.17 2.76
CA VAL A 29 -0.01 -6.65 1.94
C VAL A 29 -0.05 -5.78 0.69
N THR A 30 -0.05 -6.40 -0.48
CA THR A 30 -0.13 -5.64 -1.72
C THR A 30 -1.52 -5.71 -2.33
N GLY A 31 -1.88 -4.62 -3.01
CA GLY A 31 -2.89 -4.69 -4.06
C GLY A 31 -2.40 -5.51 -5.25
N LEU A 32 -3.33 -6.05 -6.05
CA LEU A 32 -2.96 -6.78 -7.26
C LEU A 32 -2.37 -5.85 -8.32
N GLY A 33 -1.65 -6.42 -9.28
CA GLY A 33 -1.03 -5.66 -10.38
C GLY A 33 0.24 -4.94 -9.95
N SER A 34 0.40 -3.68 -10.37
CA SER A 34 1.66 -2.91 -10.24
C SER A 34 2.22 -2.89 -8.82
N ALA A 35 1.40 -2.71 -7.79
CA ALA A 35 1.86 -2.70 -6.40
C ALA A 35 2.52 -4.04 -6.00
N SER A 36 1.95 -5.17 -6.42
CA SER A 36 2.55 -6.49 -6.22
C SER A 36 3.88 -6.64 -6.97
N TYR A 37 3.97 -6.11 -8.19
CA TYR A 37 5.21 -6.17 -8.98
C TYR A 37 6.31 -5.31 -8.37
N ASP A 38 5.98 -4.12 -7.90
CA ASP A 38 6.95 -3.18 -7.33
C ASP A 38 7.49 -3.70 -5.99
N VAL A 39 6.64 -4.26 -5.15
CA VAL A 39 7.05 -4.91 -3.90
C VAL A 39 7.90 -6.16 -4.16
N PHE A 40 7.55 -6.98 -5.16
CA PHE A 40 8.36 -8.15 -5.52
C PHE A 40 9.73 -7.74 -6.09
N ALA A 41 9.78 -6.70 -6.92
CA ALA A 41 11.03 -6.17 -7.46
C ALA A 41 11.96 -5.57 -6.41
N ALA A 42 11.39 -5.00 -5.34
CA ALA A 42 12.14 -4.49 -4.20
C ALA A 42 12.73 -5.62 -3.30
N GLY A 43 12.34 -6.87 -3.54
CA GLY A 43 12.85 -8.04 -2.82
C GLY A 43 11.71 -8.91 -2.28
N ASP A 44 11.69 -10.18 -2.69
CA ASP A 44 10.75 -11.15 -2.15
C ASP A 44 11.12 -11.56 -0.72
N ARG A 45 10.11 -11.67 0.15
CA ARG A 45 10.26 -12.14 1.53
C ARG A 45 8.97 -12.76 2.04
N ASP A 46 9.06 -13.71 2.97
CA ASP A 46 7.87 -14.45 3.43
C ASP A 46 6.79 -13.57 4.07
N LYS A 47 7.18 -12.38 4.58
CA LYS A 47 6.28 -11.36 5.12
C LYS A 47 5.63 -10.44 4.05
N ASN A 48 5.80 -10.73 2.76
CA ASN A 48 5.03 -10.11 1.68
C ASN A 48 3.84 -11.01 1.32
N TYR A 49 2.63 -10.47 1.43
CA TYR A 49 1.38 -11.11 1.01
C TYR A 49 0.89 -10.46 -0.28
N TYR A 50 1.11 -11.16 -1.41
CA TYR A 50 0.62 -10.74 -2.72
C TYR A 50 -0.85 -11.15 -2.90
N LEU A 51 -1.78 -10.20 -2.77
CA LEU A 51 -3.20 -10.49 -2.91
C LEU A 51 -3.60 -10.56 -4.39
N TRP A 52 -4.00 -11.74 -4.84
CA TRP A 52 -4.49 -11.98 -6.20
C TRP A 52 -6.01 -12.20 -6.23
N GLY A 53 -6.65 -11.78 -7.32
CA GLY A 53 -8.06 -12.10 -7.59
C GLY A 53 -9.09 -11.40 -6.69
N ALA A 54 -8.66 -10.43 -5.87
CA ALA A 54 -9.52 -9.73 -4.91
C ALA A 54 -9.24 -8.22 -4.91
N MET A 55 -9.53 -7.56 -6.04
CA MET A 55 -9.39 -6.11 -6.16
C MET A 55 -10.27 -5.39 -5.13
N GLY A 56 -9.69 -4.39 -4.46
CA GLY A 56 -10.28 -3.68 -3.33
C GLY A 56 -10.11 -4.41 -1.99
N GLY A 57 -9.43 -5.56 -1.97
CA GLY A 57 -9.28 -6.39 -0.78
C GLY A 57 -8.04 -6.07 0.08
N ALA A 58 -7.02 -5.40 -0.45
CA ALA A 58 -5.74 -5.24 0.23
C ALA A 58 -5.86 -4.52 1.59
N THR A 59 -6.62 -3.44 1.66
CA THR A 59 -6.84 -2.70 2.92
C THR A 59 -7.67 -3.47 3.93
N SER A 60 -8.68 -4.22 3.48
CA SER A 60 -9.47 -5.10 4.34
C SER A 60 -8.62 -6.23 4.94
N LEU A 61 -7.73 -6.83 4.14
CA LEU A 61 -6.79 -7.85 4.61
C LEU A 61 -5.76 -7.24 5.57
N GLY A 62 -5.23 -6.06 5.23
CA GLY A 62 -4.34 -5.28 6.09
C GLY A 62 -4.96 -4.96 7.45
N LEU A 63 -6.25 -4.57 7.50
CA LEU A 63 -6.97 -4.37 8.76
C LEU A 63 -7.04 -5.66 9.59
N GLY A 64 -7.47 -6.76 8.99
CA GLY A 64 -7.58 -8.05 9.70
C GLY A 64 -6.24 -8.48 10.28
N LEU A 65 -5.16 -8.29 9.52
CA LEU A 65 -3.80 -8.59 9.96
C LEU A 65 -3.34 -7.66 11.10
N ALA A 66 -3.58 -6.36 10.98
CA ALA A 66 -3.21 -5.38 11.99
C ALA A 66 -3.91 -5.66 13.33
N LEU A 67 -5.18 -6.07 13.30
CA LEU A 67 -5.94 -6.50 14.47
C LEU A 67 -5.43 -7.81 15.06
N ALA A 68 -5.10 -8.79 14.21
CA ALA A 68 -4.62 -10.11 14.65
C ALA A 68 -3.16 -10.11 15.14
N GLN A 69 -2.36 -9.12 14.75
CA GLN A 69 -0.93 -9.01 15.05
C GLN A 69 -0.60 -7.60 15.54
N SER A 70 -1.27 -7.13 16.60
CA SER A 70 -1.19 -5.76 17.12
C SER A 70 0.23 -5.25 17.41
N ASP A 71 1.16 -6.15 17.71
CA ASP A 71 2.55 -5.81 18.09
C ASP A 71 3.52 -5.71 16.90
N LYS A 72 3.05 -6.04 15.69
CA LYS A 72 3.87 -6.03 14.46
C LYS A 72 3.38 -4.95 13.50
N PRO A 73 4.28 -4.20 12.84
CA PRO A 73 3.87 -3.21 11.85
C PRO A 73 3.23 -3.90 10.63
N VAL A 74 2.17 -3.30 10.11
CA VAL A 74 1.46 -3.72 8.90
C VAL A 74 1.46 -2.57 7.90
N VAL A 75 1.89 -2.85 6.68
CA VAL A 75 1.90 -1.88 5.58
C VAL A 75 1.08 -2.45 4.44
N VAL A 76 0.06 -1.72 4.03
CA VAL A 76 -0.65 -1.99 2.78
C VAL A 76 -0.02 -1.14 1.70
N ILE A 77 0.41 -1.74 0.58
CA ILE A 77 0.89 -1.02 -0.60
C ILE A 77 -0.06 -1.33 -1.74
N THR A 78 -0.85 -0.36 -2.18
CA THR A 78 -1.91 -0.57 -3.19
C THR A 78 -1.91 0.55 -4.22
N GLY A 79 -2.65 0.36 -5.31
CA GLY A 79 -2.88 1.41 -6.32
C GLY A 79 -4.13 2.24 -6.03
N ASP A 80 -4.21 3.43 -6.59
CA ASP A 80 -5.40 4.31 -6.51
C ASP A 80 -6.67 3.62 -7.04
N GLY A 81 -6.58 2.96 -8.20
CA GLY A 81 -7.70 2.22 -8.79
C GLY A 81 -8.20 1.08 -7.90
N GLU A 82 -7.30 0.38 -7.23
CA GLU A 82 -7.66 -0.67 -6.28
C GLU A 82 -8.30 -0.07 -5.01
N GLN A 83 -7.70 0.98 -4.45
CA GLN A 83 -8.23 1.64 -3.26
C GLN A 83 -9.65 2.19 -3.49
N LEU A 84 -9.93 2.70 -4.69
CA LEU A 84 -11.26 3.18 -5.09
C LEU A 84 -12.29 2.04 -5.12
N MET A 85 -11.91 0.85 -5.58
CA MET A 85 -12.81 -0.32 -5.58
C MET A 85 -13.10 -0.81 -4.15
N GLY A 86 -12.10 -0.74 -3.27
CA GLY A 86 -12.20 -1.14 -1.85
C GLY A 86 -12.55 -0.01 -0.88
N ILE A 87 -13.05 1.14 -1.35
CA ILE A 87 -13.01 2.39 -0.57
C ILE A 87 -13.77 2.31 0.77
N GLY A 88 -14.87 1.56 0.83
CA GLY A 88 -15.66 1.38 2.06
C GLY A 88 -14.89 0.73 3.23
N SER A 89 -13.80 0.01 2.94
CA SER A 89 -12.92 -0.56 3.96
C SER A 89 -12.28 0.50 4.86
N LEU A 90 -12.04 1.71 4.33
CA LEU A 90 -11.51 2.84 5.10
C LEU A 90 -12.43 3.20 6.28
N GLY A 91 -13.75 3.07 6.13
CA GLY A 91 -14.69 3.28 7.22
C GLY A 91 -14.54 2.25 8.35
N SER A 92 -14.38 0.97 8.02
CA SER A 92 -14.11 -0.06 9.04
C SER A 92 -12.75 0.14 9.72
N ILE A 93 -11.74 0.52 8.95
CA ILE A 93 -10.40 0.84 9.46
C ILE A 93 -10.47 2.04 10.42
N ALA A 94 -11.20 3.09 10.05
CA ALA A 94 -11.36 4.29 10.86
C ALA A 94 -12.15 4.06 12.15
N VAL A 95 -13.07 3.08 12.19
CA VAL A 95 -13.73 2.66 13.44
C VAL A 95 -12.76 1.92 14.36
N LYS A 96 -11.82 1.14 13.81
CA LYS A 96 -10.90 0.31 14.60
C LYS A 96 -9.62 1.02 15.03
N GLN A 97 -9.14 2.00 14.26
CA GLN A 97 -7.91 2.77 14.53
C GLN A 97 -6.70 1.90 14.95
N PRO A 98 -6.33 0.85 14.20
CA PRO A 98 -5.18 0.02 14.54
C PRO A 98 -3.89 0.85 14.51
N LYS A 99 -3.17 0.89 15.64
CA LYS A 99 -1.96 1.72 15.80
C LYS A 99 -0.78 1.30 14.93
N ASN A 100 -0.84 0.08 14.39
CA ASN A 100 0.23 -0.58 13.65
C ASN A 100 -0.06 -0.69 12.15
N LEU A 101 -1.05 0.04 11.60
CA LEU A 101 -1.41 -0.03 10.18
C LEU A 101 -1.06 1.27 9.44
N THR A 102 -0.32 1.14 8.35
CA THR A 102 -0.11 2.22 7.37
C THR A 102 -0.59 1.78 6.00
N ILE A 103 -1.41 2.59 5.36
CA ILE A 103 -1.89 2.37 3.99
C ILE A 103 -1.14 3.32 3.07
N VAL A 104 -0.39 2.77 2.12
CA VAL A 104 0.35 3.50 1.10
C VAL A 104 -0.35 3.27 -0.24
N VAL A 105 -0.90 4.33 -0.82
CA VAL A 105 -1.58 4.31 -2.12
C VAL A 105 -0.66 4.92 -3.16
N LEU A 106 -0.15 4.11 -4.08
CA LEU A 106 0.61 4.54 -5.24
C LEU A 106 -0.37 5.04 -6.31
N ASP A 107 -0.41 6.35 -6.52
CA ASP A 107 -1.38 7.01 -7.39
C ASP A 107 -0.73 7.56 -8.67
N ASN A 108 -0.91 6.83 -9.77
CA ASN A 108 -0.55 7.30 -11.11
C ASN A 108 -1.76 7.89 -11.86
N GLY A 109 -2.95 7.90 -11.26
CA GLY A 109 -4.18 8.40 -11.85
C GLY A 109 -4.78 7.50 -12.94
N HIS A 110 -4.36 6.23 -13.07
CA HIS A 110 -4.71 5.36 -14.18
C HIS A 110 -4.86 3.88 -13.78
N PHE A 111 -5.74 3.16 -14.47
CA PHE A 111 -5.80 1.71 -14.42
C PHE A 111 -4.71 1.10 -15.33
N GLY A 112 -3.48 1.02 -14.81
CA GLY A 112 -2.30 0.62 -15.58
C GLY A 112 -2.39 -0.74 -16.28
N GLU A 113 -2.99 -1.73 -15.63
CA GLU A 113 -3.02 -3.12 -16.13
C GLU A 113 -4.09 -3.38 -17.21
N THR A 114 -5.09 -2.51 -17.37
CA THR A 114 -6.25 -2.75 -18.25
C THR A 114 -6.24 -1.92 -19.54
N GLY A 115 -5.37 -0.91 -19.64
CA GLY A 115 -5.29 -0.04 -20.81
C GLY A 115 -5.16 1.46 -20.51
N MET A 116 -4.63 1.82 -19.33
CA MET A 116 -4.34 3.22 -18.98
C MET A 116 -5.58 4.13 -19.02
N GLN A 117 -6.75 3.59 -18.69
CA GLN A 117 -7.93 4.43 -18.49
C GLN A 117 -7.71 5.30 -17.26
N ARG A 118 -8.09 6.57 -17.35
CA ARG A 118 -8.04 7.50 -16.22
C ARG A 118 -8.84 6.94 -15.04
N SER A 119 -8.22 6.87 -13.88
CA SER A 119 -8.89 6.54 -12.64
C SER A 119 -9.64 7.75 -12.08
N HIS A 120 -10.50 7.50 -11.09
CA HIS A 120 -11.26 8.56 -10.44
C HIS A 120 -10.35 9.57 -9.72
N SER A 121 -9.16 9.17 -9.23
CA SER A 121 -8.23 10.09 -8.58
C SER A 121 -7.71 11.16 -9.55
N SER A 122 -7.50 10.80 -10.82
CA SER A 122 -7.14 11.77 -11.87
C SER A 122 -8.32 12.61 -12.38
N LEU A 123 -9.55 12.29 -11.97
CA LEU A 123 -10.79 12.93 -12.43
C LEU A 123 -11.48 13.75 -11.33
N GLY A 124 -10.84 13.91 -10.17
CA GLY A 124 -11.30 14.80 -9.10
C GLY A 124 -11.59 14.12 -7.76
N ALA A 125 -11.45 12.80 -7.64
CA ALA A 125 -11.57 12.12 -6.35
C ALA A 125 -10.31 12.39 -5.50
N ASP A 126 -10.47 13.11 -4.38
CA ASP A 126 -9.41 13.35 -3.40
C ASP A 126 -9.39 12.22 -2.36
N LEU A 127 -8.47 11.27 -2.54
CA LEU A 127 -8.35 10.11 -1.65
C LEU A 127 -7.96 10.49 -0.21
N VAL A 128 -7.17 11.55 -0.02
CA VAL A 128 -6.82 12.04 1.33
C VAL A 128 -8.04 12.64 2.01
N ALA A 129 -8.80 13.47 1.31
CA ALA A 129 -10.04 14.03 1.84
C ALA A 129 -11.06 12.94 2.17
N ILE A 130 -11.18 11.91 1.32
CA ILE A 130 -12.03 10.75 1.57
C ILE A 130 -11.58 9.99 2.83
N ALA A 131 -10.29 9.70 2.97
CA ALA A 131 -9.74 9.02 4.14
C ALA A 131 -10.02 9.81 5.44
N LYS A 132 -9.83 11.14 5.41
CA LYS A 132 -10.20 12.03 6.51
C LYS A 132 -11.69 12.02 6.80
N GLY A 133 -12.52 12.03 5.76
CA GLY A 133 -13.98 11.96 5.86
C GLY A 133 -14.47 10.68 6.54
N PHE A 134 -13.74 9.56 6.41
CA PHE A 134 -14.02 8.34 7.16
C PHE A 134 -13.53 8.38 8.62
N GLY A 135 -12.66 9.33 8.99
CA GLY A 135 -12.11 9.46 10.35
C GLY A 135 -10.65 9.03 10.48
N ILE A 136 -9.91 8.87 9.37
CA ILE A 136 -8.46 8.65 9.40
C ILE A 136 -7.75 10.00 9.49
N ALA A 137 -7.39 10.42 10.71
CA ALA A 137 -6.85 11.76 10.95
C ALA A 137 -5.47 11.98 10.32
N ASP A 138 -4.58 10.99 10.46
CA ASP A 138 -3.24 10.99 9.86
C ASP A 138 -3.33 10.54 8.40
N ALA A 139 -3.82 11.44 7.55
CA ALA A 139 -3.94 11.22 6.11
C ALA A 139 -3.33 12.39 5.34
N TYR A 140 -2.43 12.09 4.41
CA TYR A 140 -1.74 13.10 3.61
C TYR A 140 -1.26 12.52 2.28
N SER A 141 -0.87 13.42 1.37
CA SER A 141 -0.29 13.06 0.09
C SER A 141 1.13 13.60 -0.05
N THR A 142 1.92 12.94 -0.88
CA THR A 142 3.27 13.36 -1.25
C THR A 142 3.58 12.95 -2.67
N SER A 143 4.48 13.66 -3.31
CA SER A 143 5.09 13.25 -4.57
C SER A 143 6.62 13.11 -4.45
N SER A 144 7.14 13.24 -3.23
CA SER A 144 8.58 13.18 -2.94
C SER A 144 8.98 11.87 -2.27
N ILE A 145 10.06 11.29 -2.78
CA ILE A 145 10.75 10.14 -2.17
C ILE A 145 11.46 10.51 -0.85
N ASP A 146 11.66 11.79 -0.58
CA ASP A 146 12.34 12.26 0.63
C ASP A 146 11.52 11.98 1.89
N LEU A 147 10.19 11.86 1.78
CA LEU A 147 9.32 11.51 2.91
C LEU A 147 9.35 10.03 3.29
N VAL A 148 10.02 9.16 2.53
CA VAL A 148 10.09 7.73 2.84
C VAL A 148 10.63 7.48 4.25
N ASP A 149 11.64 8.24 4.67
CA ASP A 149 12.28 8.03 5.97
C ASP A 149 11.33 8.39 7.13
N GLU A 150 10.51 9.43 6.97
CA GLU A 150 9.47 9.82 7.93
C GLU A 150 8.32 8.80 7.99
N ILE A 151 7.87 8.32 6.82
CA ILE A 151 6.85 7.28 6.71
C ILE A 151 7.35 6.00 7.42
N ALA A 152 8.57 5.58 7.13
CA ALA A 152 9.20 4.41 7.74
C ALA A 152 9.36 4.55 9.26
N GLN A 153 9.76 5.73 9.75
CA GLN A 153 9.80 6.01 11.19
C GLN A 153 8.41 5.84 11.83
N GLY A 154 7.35 6.30 11.17
CA GLY A 154 5.98 6.13 11.67
C GLY A 154 5.53 4.67 11.72
N ILE A 155 5.86 3.90 10.69
CA ILE A 155 5.58 2.46 10.62
C ILE A 155 6.34 1.72 11.74
N ASN A 156 7.65 1.93 11.85
CA ASN A 156 8.51 1.24 12.82
C ASN A 156 8.11 1.55 14.27
N ALA A 157 7.75 2.82 14.55
CA ALA A 157 7.29 3.25 15.86
C ALA A 157 5.80 2.92 16.13
N ARG A 158 5.04 2.43 15.14
CA ARG A 158 3.61 2.15 15.23
C ARG A 158 2.84 3.35 15.82
N ARG A 159 3.06 4.54 15.22
CA ARG A 159 2.56 5.85 15.72
C ARG A 159 1.04 6.01 15.64
N GLY A 160 0.33 5.10 14.98
CA GLY A 160 -1.09 5.26 14.71
C GLY A 160 -1.46 4.70 13.35
N LEU A 161 -2.75 4.70 13.08
CA LEU A 161 -3.27 4.44 11.75
C LEU A 161 -2.91 5.63 10.84
N ALA A 162 -2.27 5.34 9.70
CA ALA A 162 -1.91 6.36 8.70
C ALA A 162 -2.38 5.98 7.28
N PHE A 163 -2.75 7.00 6.49
CA PHE A 163 -3.06 6.89 5.07
C PHE A 163 -2.15 7.84 4.28
N VAL A 164 -1.32 7.30 3.40
CA VAL A 164 -0.33 8.04 2.63
C VAL A 164 -0.60 7.82 1.14
N GLN A 165 -1.02 8.87 0.44
CA GLN A 165 -1.15 8.87 -1.01
C GLN A 165 0.17 9.34 -1.64
N VAL A 166 0.77 8.53 -2.48
CA VAL A 166 2.04 8.83 -3.13
C VAL A 166 1.77 9.03 -4.62
N PHE A 167 1.88 10.26 -5.11
CA PHE A 167 1.76 10.55 -6.52
C PHE A 167 3.00 10.07 -7.26
N ILE A 168 2.80 9.07 -8.12
CA ILE A 168 3.87 8.39 -8.87
C ILE A 168 3.73 8.61 -10.37
N GLU A 169 4.82 8.40 -11.10
CA GLU A 169 4.82 8.40 -12.57
C GLU A 169 3.90 7.30 -13.13
N ALA A 170 3.36 7.54 -14.33
CA ALA A 170 2.47 6.64 -15.04
C ALA A 170 3.24 5.78 -16.07
N ASP A 171 4.40 5.28 -15.66
CA ASP A 171 5.31 4.47 -16.46
C ASP A 171 4.99 2.97 -16.38
N GLU A 172 5.62 2.16 -17.24
CA GLU A 172 5.48 0.70 -17.21
C GLU A 172 6.87 0.02 -17.14
N PRO A 173 7.52 0.02 -15.95
CA PRO A 173 8.76 -0.72 -15.75
C PRO A 173 8.54 -2.22 -15.97
N PRO A 174 9.61 -2.98 -16.30
CA PRO A 174 9.52 -4.42 -16.48
C PRO A 174 8.81 -5.11 -15.30
N ARG A 175 7.83 -5.96 -15.63
CA ARG A 175 7.02 -6.68 -14.64
C ARG A 175 7.89 -7.68 -13.90
N ALA A 176 8.01 -7.53 -12.58
CA ALA A 176 8.58 -8.53 -11.71
C ALA A 176 7.41 -9.31 -11.10
N LEU A 177 7.21 -10.57 -11.54
CA LEU A 177 6.02 -11.33 -11.19
C LEU A 177 6.24 -12.16 -9.91
N PRO A 178 5.53 -11.85 -8.79
CA PRO A 178 5.56 -12.75 -7.65
C PRO A 178 4.78 -14.03 -7.94
N PRO A 179 4.93 -15.07 -7.09
CA PRO A 179 4.09 -16.26 -7.13
C PRO A 179 2.60 -15.87 -7.17
N ARG A 180 1.84 -16.55 -8.03
CA ARG A 180 0.38 -16.34 -8.20
C ARG A 180 -0.47 -17.38 -7.49
N ASP A 181 0.17 -18.40 -6.92
CA ASP A 181 -0.52 -19.45 -6.17
C ASP A 181 -0.95 -18.93 -4.80
N GLY A 182 -2.24 -18.65 -4.66
CA GLY A 182 -2.84 -18.14 -3.42
C GLY A 182 -2.56 -19.02 -2.20
N PRO A 183 -2.73 -20.36 -2.27
CA PRO A 183 -2.37 -21.28 -1.19
C PRO A 183 -0.91 -21.14 -0.75
N PHE A 184 0.04 -21.10 -1.68
CA PHE A 184 1.46 -20.90 -1.41
C PHE A 184 1.71 -19.57 -0.67
N ILE A 185 1.22 -18.45 -1.20
CA ILE A 185 1.40 -17.11 -0.61
C ILE A 185 0.84 -17.07 0.82
N LYS A 186 -0.37 -17.58 1.01
CA LYS A 186 -1.01 -17.68 2.32
C LYS A 186 -0.20 -18.54 3.27
N ASN A 187 0.24 -19.72 2.84
CA ASN A 187 0.94 -20.67 3.70
C ASN A 187 2.34 -20.18 4.10
N ARG A 188 3.13 -19.61 3.18
CA ARG A 188 4.44 -19.04 3.53
C ARG A 188 4.33 -17.86 4.49
N PHE A 189 3.33 -16.99 4.28
CA PHE A 189 3.10 -15.85 5.15
C PHE A 189 2.68 -16.28 6.56
N ARG A 190 1.79 -17.27 6.64
CA ARG A 190 1.41 -17.92 7.92
C ARG A 190 2.60 -18.57 8.60
N ALA A 191 3.45 -19.29 7.86
CA ALA A 191 4.66 -19.92 8.39
C ALA A 191 5.64 -18.88 8.95
N ALA A 192 5.80 -17.72 8.30
CA ALA A 192 6.59 -16.59 8.82
C ALA A 192 6.03 -15.99 10.12
N LEU A 193 4.76 -16.27 10.45
CA LEU A 193 4.13 -15.93 11.72
C LEU A 193 4.18 -17.08 12.75
N GLY A 194 4.87 -18.17 12.43
CA GLY A 194 4.92 -19.36 13.28
C GLY A 194 3.65 -20.21 13.25
N LEU A 195 2.74 -19.95 12.32
CA LEU A 195 1.49 -20.70 12.17
C LEU A 195 1.70 -21.87 11.21
N LYS A 196 1.46 -23.09 11.67
CA LYS A 196 1.59 -24.30 10.83
C LYS A 196 0.43 -24.39 9.83
N PRO A 197 0.68 -24.83 8.58
CA PRO A 197 -0.38 -25.35 7.73
C PRO A 197 -0.89 -26.66 8.35
N PHE A 198 -2.22 -26.79 8.46
CA PHE A 198 -2.87 -28.02 8.89
C PHE A 198 -2.97 -29.00 7.73
#